data_AF-A0A3C1BIJ6-F1
#
_entry.id   AF-A0A3C1BIJ6-F1
#
_cell.length_a   1.000
_cell.length_b   1.000
_cell.length_c   1.000
_cell.angle_alpha   90.00
_cell.angle_beta   90.00
_cell.angle_gamma   90.00
#
_symmetry.space_group_name_H-M   'P 1'
#
loop_
_entity.id
_entity.type
_entity.pdbx_description
1 polymer ?
#
loop_
_entity_poly.entity_id
_entity_poly.type
_entity_poly.pdbx_seq_one_letter_code
_entity_poly.pdbx_strand_id
1 'polypeptide(L)'
;MKVRILILVAILLFVKVSSAEMIDTGVFKVRGFHLDLRIQVMKMPALKSFALKLSKQGINTLVMEWEGTYPFLHDPLIPNRFAYSRQEVKDFIKYCQTLHIDVIPLQQSFGHVEYILRNYKYAALREDDKDFSQVCPSEPGLNKELFTRLFKDMVSLHPSPYFHIGGDETHLLGHCEKCKKRAAEIGISRLYFDHIKMLCDIVVGLGKRPVVWADIALNYPQYIHLLPKETIFVDWNYGWDLNRFGAHEELVKSGYEIWGAPAIRSSPDNYYLTKWQSHFNNIRDFIPVCKKLGYQGIIMTSWSTSGVYSPSYESEDEMVDLFALRHVYPITGFDILIAAYCRAINSDQTLNLDQFINSYCHTHFGFDENESREFRKALFTAPYTISNGKVHSPDHITITSLRDSVRLAATIFHTLRPKKNSQLFNHFKLMADIRLFYVSYMEIEKEVNEANFSRQKIPGYLARLKELMNEEPDLDKRFITLNQNMLYTAAMHEENTLRNQKIGILYNRLARIK
;
A
#
# COMPACT_ATOMS: atom_id res chain seq x y z
N MET A 1 -82.93 -30.98 24.33
CA MET A 1 -81.99 -30.12 23.58
C MET A 1 -81.48 -29.02 24.50
N LYS A 2 -80.28 -29.17 25.06
CA LYS A 2 -79.63 -28.20 25.93
C LYS A 2 -78.34 -27.74 25.25
N VAL A 3 -78.27 -26.44 24.99
CA VAL A 3 -77.12 -25.73 24.44
C VAL A 3 -75.97 -25.79 25.45
N ARG A 4 -74.81 -26.27 25.02
CA ARG A 4 -73.52 -26.04 25.71
C ARG A 4 -72.59 -25.41 24.69
N ILE A 5 -72.42 -24.10 24.81
CA ILE A 5 -71.41 -23.31 24.09
C ILE A 5 -70.07 -23.63 24.77
N LEU A 6 -69.17 -24.29 24.05
CA LEU A 6 -67.77 -24.38 24.42
C LEU A 6 -67.07 -23.10 23.94
N ILE A 7 -66.68 -22.24 24.87
CA ILE A 7 -65.80 -21.10 24.60
C ILE A 7 -64.38 -21.65 24.51
N LEU A 8 -63.82 -21.72 23.30
CA LEU A 8 -62.40 -22.00 23.10
C LEU A 8 -61.64 -20.67 23.25
N VAL A 9 -60.98 -20.48 24.39
CA VAL A 9 -60.07 -19.35 24.60
C VAL A 9 -58.78 -19.64 23.84
N ALA A 10 -58.61 -19.02 22.67
CA ALA A 10 -57.34 -19.01 21.97
C ALA A 10 -56.39 -18.03 22.68
N ILE A 11 -55.40 -18.56 23.38
CA ILE A 11 -54.28 -17.78 23.93
C ILE A 11 -53.39 -17.41 22.74
N LEU A 12 -53.59 -16.20 22.21
CA LEU A 12 -52.64 -15.54 21.30
C LEU A 12 -51.40 -15.15 22.10
N LEU A 13 -50.37 -16.00 22.04
CA LEU A 13 -49.01 -15.64 22.42
C LEU A 13 -48.51 -14.55 21.47
N PHE A 14 -48.69 -13.28 21.86
CA PHE A 14 -47.96 -12.17 21.26
C PHE A 14 -46.48 -12.36 21.57
N VAL A 15 -45.74 -12.97 20.64
CA VAL A 15 -44.29 -12.81 20.58
C VAL A 15 -44.05 -11.35 20.25
N LYS A 16 -43.78 -10.53 21.28
CA LYS A 16 -43.11 -9.25 21.08
C LYS A 16 -41.77 -9.57 20.46
N VAL A 17 -41.69 -9.49 19.14
CA VAL A 17 -40.43 -9.24 18.46
C VAL A 17 -40.02 -7.86 18.95
N SER A 18 -39.18 -7.83 19.99
CA SER A 18 -38.43 -6.65 20.31
C SER A 18 -37.62 -6.37 19.06
N SER A 19 -38.00 -5.34 18.30
CA SER A 19 -37.05 -4.69 17.42
C SER A 19 -35.92 -4.27 18.35
N ALA A 20 -34.83 -5.03 18.32
CA ALA A 20 -33.58 -4.52 18.83
C ALA A 20 -33.36 -3.25 18.00
N GLU A 21 -33.60 -2.09 18.62
CA GLU A 21 -32.98 -0.87 18.15
C GLU A 21 -31.52 -1.23 17.98
N MET A 22 -31.05 -1.23 16.72
CA MET A 22 -29.62 -1.34 16.48
C MET A 22 -29.02 -0.15 17.21
N ILE A 23 -28.37 -0.44 18.33
CA ILE A 23 -27.37 0.45 18.89
C ILE A 23 -26.36 0.59 17.75
N ASP A 24 -26.41 1.72 17.05
CA ASP A 24 -25.34 2.14 16.17
C ASP A 24 -24.11 2.31 17.04
N THR A 25 -23.28 1.27 17.12
CA THR A 25 -22.06 1.27 17.90
C THR A 25 -20.94 2.04 17.20
N GLY A 26 -21.16 2.65 16.02
CA GLY A 26 -20.13 3.38 15.29
C GLY A 26 -18.92 2.52 14.87
N VAL A 27 -19.04 1.19 14.91
CA VAL A 27 -17.97 0.25 14.56
C VAL A 27 -18.11 -0.15 13.10
N PHE A 28 -17.08 0.16 12.29
CA PHE A 28 -17.00 -0.27 10.88
C PHE A 28 -17.32 -1.77 10.74
N LYS A 29 -18.22 -2.13 9.82
CA LYS A 29 -18.55 -3.53 9.52
C LYS A 29 -17.34 -4.25 8.92
N VAL A 30 -16.65 -3.56 8.02
CA VAL A 30 -15.37 -4.00 7.44
C VAL A 30 -14.22 -3.30 8.16
N ARG A 31 -13.40 -4.08 8.87
CA ARG A 31 -12.15 -3.63 9.49
C ARG A 31 -11.04 -4.36 8.77
N GLY A 32 -10.57 -3.72 7.70
CA GLY A 32 -9.70 -4.28 6.70
C GLY A 32 -8.23 -3.91 6.88
N PHE A 33 -7.39 -4.75 6.30
CA PHE A 33 -5.98 -4.45 6.04
C PHE A 33 -5.66 -4.84 4.60
N HIS A 34 -5.00 -3.96 3.86
CA HIS A 34 -4.57 -4.20 2.48
C HIS A 34 -3.10 -4.61 2.45
N LEU A 35 -2.80 -5.63 1.65
CA LEU A 35 -1.46 -6.11 1.39
C LEU A 35 -1.15 -6.02 -0.10
N ASP A 36 -0.14 -5.20 -0.42
CA ASP A 36 0.51 -5.10 -1.71
C ASP A 36 1.67 -6.11 -1.80
N LEU A 37 1.60 -7.04 -2.77
CA LEU A 37 2.61 -8.07 -3.02
C LEU A 37 3.42 -7.84 -4.32
N ARG A 38 3.48 -6.60 -4.84
CA ARG A 38 4.26 -6.23 -6.05
C ARG A 38 5.73 -6.62 -5.99
N ILE A 39 6.43 -6.17 -4.94
CA ILE A 39 7.88 -6.38 -4.77
C ILE A 39 8.24 -7.15 -3.49
N GLN A 40 7.38 -7.11 -2.47
CA GLN A 40 7.65 -7.66 -1.14
C GLN A 40 6.79 -8.91 -0.87
N VAL A 41 6.94 -9.92 -1.73
CA VAL A 41 6.16 -11.15 -1.64
C VAL A 41 6.47 -11.88 -0.34
N MET A 42 5.46 -12.02 0.51
CA MET A 42 5.60 -12.72 1.79
C MET A 42 5.62 -14.23 1.58
N LYS A 43 6.52 -14.93 2.26
CA LYS A 43 6.46 -16.38 2.38
C LYS A 43 5.12 -16.78 3.02
N MET A 44 4.54 -17.89 2.56
CA MET A 44 3.23 -18.35 3.03
C MET A 44 3.11 -18.48 4.58
N PRO A 45 4.12 -19.01 5.32
CA PRO A 45 4.09 -19.01 6.78
C PRO A 45 4.02 -17.60 7.41
N ALA A 46 4.73 -16.62 6.83
CA ALA A 46 4.70 -15.24 7.30
C ALA A 46 3.34 -14.60 7.02
N LEU A 47 2.77 -14.84 5.85
CA LEU A 47 1.44 -14.34 5.48
C LEU A 47 0.35 -14.89 6.42
N LYS A 48 0.39 -16.19 6.75
CA LYS A 48 -0.50 -16.79 7.77
C LYS A 48 -0.28 -16.20 9.16
N SER A 49 0.98 -16.02 9.59
CA SER A 49 1.31 -15.41 10.88
C SER A 49 0.79 -13.96 10.98
N PHE A 50 0.90 -13.20 9.89
CA PHE A 50 0.40 -11.85 9.78
C PHE A 50 -1.13 -11.79 9.88
N ALA A 51 -1.85 -12.67 9.16
CA ALA A 51 -3.31 -12.79 9.28
C ALA A 51 -3.76 -13.10 10.71
N LEU A 52 -3.08 -14.04 11.40
CA LEU A 52 -3.37 -14.37 12.81
C LEU A 52 -3.18 -13.15 13.72
N LYS A 53 -2.10 -12.40 13.53
CA LYS A 53 -1.83 -11.19 14.31
C LYS A 53 -2.92 -10.14 14.12
N LEU A 54 -3.34 -9.91 12.88
CA LEU A 54 -4.41 -8.95 12.56
C LEU A 54 -5.76 -9.39 13.16
N SER A 55 -6.12 -10.68 13.03
CA SER A 55 -7.33 -11.25 13.64
C SER A 55 -7.38 -11.00 15.15
N LYS A 56 -6.26 -11.26 15.86
CA LYS A 56 -6.14 -10.97 17.31
C LYS A 56 -6.31 -9.50 17.68
N GLN A 57 -6.17 -8.58 16.73
CA GLN A 57 -6.34 -7.14 16.91
C GLN A 57 -7.68 -6.61 16.39
N GLY A 58 -8.61 -7.51 16.02
CA GLY A 58 -9.99 -7.15 15.64
C GLY A 58 -10.19 -6.89 14.15
N ILE A 59 -9.18 -7.14 13.30
CA ILE A 59 -9.31 -7.11 11.84
C ILE A 59 -10.08 -8.34 11.37
N ASN A 60 -11.08 -8.11 10.51
CA ASN A 60 -11.95 -9.16 9.97
C ASN A 60 -11.89 -9.23 8.43
N THR A 61 -11.04 -8.44 7.78
CA THR A 61 -10.93 -8.43 6.33
C THR A 61 -9.48 -8.23 5.90
N LEU A 62 -9.04 -8.99 4.90
CA LEU A 62 -7.80 -8.78 4.17
C LEU A 62 -8.13 -8.48 2.71
N VAL A 63 -7.66 -7.34 2.21
CA VAL A 63 -7.68 -7.02 0.78
C VAL A 63 -6.33 -7.39 0.22
N MET A 64 -6.31 -8.42 -0.63
CA MET A 64 -5.08 -9.00 -1.16
C MET A 64 -4.87 -8.53 -2.60
N GLU A 65 -3.92 -7.61 -2.78
CA GLU A 65 -3.42 -7.23 -4.10
C GLU A 65 -2.30 -8.20 -4.48
N TRP A 66 -2.72 -9.31 -5.08
CA TRP A 66 -1.84 -10.43 -5.42
C TRP A 66 -0.95 -10.11 -6.63
N GLU A 67 -1.52 -9.45 -7.65
CA GLU A 67 -0.90 -9.19 -8.94
C GLU A 67 -0.14 -10.39 -9.54
N GLY A 68 1.13 -10.22 -9.91
CA GLY A 68 2.00 -11.25 -10.46
C GLY A 68 2.28 -12.40 -9.48
N THR A 69 1.83 -12.35 -8.23
CA THR A 69 1.99 -13.47 -7.29
C THR A 69 0.83 -14.46 -7.31
N TYR A 70 -0.27 -14.15 -8.01
CA TYR A 70 -1.42 -15.04 -8.13
C TYR A 70 -1.23 -16.09 -9.25
N PRO A 71 -1.50 -17.39 -9.01
CA PRO A 71 -1.37 -18.45 -10.00
C PRO A 71 -2.59 -18.57 -10.94
N PHE A 72 -2.67 -17.67 -11.93
CA PHE A 72 -3.69 -17.75 -12.99
C PHE A 72 -3.59 -19.06 -13.77
N LEU A 73 -4.69 -19.83 -13.82
CA LEU A 73 -4.71 -21.16 -14.46
C LEU A 73 -4.56 -21.08 -15.98
N HIS A 74 -5.20 -20.07 -16.59
CA HIS A 74 -5.28 -19.93 -18.04
C HIS A 74 -4.28 -18.91 -18.63
N ASP A 75 -3.46 -18.28 -17.79
CA ASP A 75 -2.46 -17.28 -18.19
C ASP A 75 -1.12 -17.48 -17.44
N PRO A 76 -0.40 -18.59 -17.69
CA PRO A 76 0.77 -18.96 -16.90
C PRO A 76 1.99 -18.04 -17.04
N LEU A 77 1.95 -17.04 -17.93
CA LEU A 77 3.00 -16.03 -18.10
C LEU A 77 2.73 -14.71 -17.37
N ILE A 78 1.53 -14.51 -16.82
CA ILE A 78 1.25 -13.36 -15.94
C ILE A 78 1.96 -13.52 -14.58
N PRO A 79 1.94 -14.71 -13.93
CA PRO A 79 2.60 -14.89 -12.65
C PRO A 79 4.13 -14.75 -12.76
N ASN A 80 4.73 -14.10 -11.76
CA ASN A 80 6.17 -13.92 -11.62
C ASN A 80 6.82 -15.12 -10.89
N ARG A 81 8.15 -15.08 -10.76
CA ARG A 81 8.94 -16.16 -10.13
C ARG A 81 8.61 -16.47 -8.66
N PHE A 82 7.90 -15.57 -7.97
CA PHE A 82 7.47 -15.71 -6.58
C PHE A 82 5.99 -16.07 -6.45
N ALA A 83 5.32 -16.41 -7.56
CA ALA A 83 3.92 -16.79 -7.54
C ALA A 83 3.65 -17.98 -6.62
N TYR A 84 2.59 -17.87 -5.83
CA TYR A 84 2.12 -18.97 -4.99
C TYR A 84 1.53 -20.07 -5.86
N SER A 85 1.50 -21.30 -5.35
CA SER A 85 0.67 -22.35 -5.92
C SER A 85 -0.82 -22.11 -5.62
N ARG A 86 -1.70 -22.65 -6.48
CA ARG A 86 -3.16 -22.58 -6.24
C ARG A 86 -3.56 -23.20 -4.91
N GLN A 87 -2.87 -24.26 -4.51
CA GLN A 87 -3.11 -24.95 -3.24
C GLN A 87 -2.72 -24.05 -2.06
N GLU A 88 -1.59 -23.34 -2.12
CA GLU A 88 -1.20 -22.37 -1.09
C GLU A 88 -2.22 -21.25 -0.94
N VAL A 89 -2.73 -20.69 -2.04
CA VAL A 89 -3.79 -19.65 -2.00
C VAL A 89 -5.05 -20.21 -1.36
N LYS A 90 -5.52 -21.39 -1.79
CA LYS A 90 -6.70 -22.06 -1.23
C LYS A 90 -6.56 -22.32 0.27
N ASP A 91 -5.40 -22.83 0.70
CA ASP A 91 -5.12 -23.12 2.11
C ASP A 91 -4.98 -21.86 2.95
N PHE A 92 -4.45 -20.78 2.39
CA PHE A 92 -4.39 -19.48 3.05
C PHE A 92 -5.78 -18.89 3.27
N ILE A 93 -6.64 -18.91 2.25
CA ILE A 93 -8.03 -18.42 2.36
C ILE A 93 -8.79 -19.25 3.39
N LYS A 94 -8.70 -20.59 3.32
CA LYS A 94 -9.31 -21.47 4.33
C LYS A 94 -8.81 -21.18 5.74
N TYR A 95 -7.51 -20.92 5.90
CA TYR A 95 -6.93 -20.53 7.18
C TYR A 95 -7.50 -19.19 7.68
N CYS A 96 -7.59 -18.17 6.83
CA CYS A 96 -8.18 -16.89 7.19
C CYS A 96 -9.65 -17.02 7.62
N GLN A 97 -10.43 -17.91 7.00
CA GLN A 97 -11.80 -18.19 7.42
C GLN A 97 -11.87 -18.74 8.85
N THR A 98 -10.92 -19.59 9.27
CA THR A 98 -10.85 -20.06 10.67
C THR A 98 -10.53 -18.95 11.67
N LEU A 99 -9.99 -17.83 11.18
CA LEU A 99 -9.69 -16.62 11.94
C LEU A 99 -10.79 -15.56 11.84
N HIS A 100 -11.92 -15.88 11.19
CA HIS A 100 -12.99 -14.94 10.84
C HIS A 100 -12.52 -13.74 10.02
N ILE A 101 -11.50 -13.95 9.18
CA ILE A 101 -11.02 -12.98 8.20
C ILE A 101 -11.59 -13.35 6.83
N ASP A 102 -12.34 -12.41 6.24
CA ASP A 102 -12.69 -12.47 4.82
C ASP A 102 -11.51 -12.02 3.96
N VAL A 103 -11.25 -12.73 2.86
CA VAL A 103 -10.13 -12.44 1.95
C VAL A 103 -10.69 -11.95 0.61
N ILE A 104 -10.62 -10.64 0.41
CA ILE A 104 -11.08 -9.96 -0.81
C ILE A 104 -9.92 -9.95 -1.80
N PRO A 105 -10.05 -10.56 -2.99
CA PRO A 105 -9.06 -10.40 -4.05
C PRO A 105 -9.12 -8.99 -4.64
N LEU A 106 -7.95 -8.37 -4.82
CA LEU A 106 -7.76 -7.15 -5.60
C LEU A 106 -6.99 -7.48 -6.88
N GLN A 107 -7.61 -7.16 -8.02
CA GLN A 107 -7.04 -7.30 -9.34
C GLN A 107 -7.07 -5.95 -10.05
N GLN A 108 -5.89 -5.37 -10.28
CA GLN A 108 -5.78 -4.15 -11.07
C GLN A 108 -6.29 -4.39 -12.49
N SER A 109 -7.22 -3.55 -12.94
CA SER A 109 -7.99 -3.83 -14.16
C SER A 109 -8.13 -2.63 -15.10
N PHE A 110 -7.33 -1.59 -14.86
CA PHE A 110 -7.28 -0.43 -15.74
C PHE A 110 -5.86 0.14 -15.84
N GLY A 111 -5.41 0.87 -14.82
CA GLY A 111 -4.00 1.15 -14.57
C GLY A 111 -3.33 0.00 -13.81
N HIS A 112 -2.02 0.12 -13.58
CA HIS A 112 -1.18 -0.86 -12.85
C HIS A 112 -1.27 -2.30 -13.39
N VAL A 113 -1.34 -2.46 -14.71
CA VAL A 113 -1.46 -3.76 -15.39
C VAL A 113 -0.22 -4.14 -16.19
N GLU A 114 0.91 -3.46 -15.98
CA GLU A 114 2.17 -3.68 -16.69
C GLU A 114 2.70 -5.12 -16.58
N TYR A 115 2.48 -5.79 -15.44
CA TYR A 115 2.84 -7.20 -15.27
C TYR A 115 2.02 -8.15 -16.17
N ILE A 116 0.84 -7.71 -16.63
CA ILE A 116 0.03 -8.39 -17.64
C ILE A 116 0.53 -7.95 -19.02
N LEU A 117 0.48 -6.64 -19.29
CA LEU A 117 0.69 -6.04 -20.61
C LEU A 117 2.12 -6.14 -21.14
N ARG A 118 3.11 -6.46 -20.29
CA ARG A 118 4.46 -6.85 -20.74
C ARG A 118 4.45 -8.04 -21.70
N ASN A 119 3.45 -8.92 -21.62
CA ASN A 119 3.36 -10.09 -22.49
C ASN A 119 2.76 -9.73 -23.86
N TYR A 120 3.43 -10.08 -24.96
CA TYR A 120 3.00 -9.77 -26.33
C TYR A 120 1.58 -10.25 -26.67
N LYS A 121 1.09 -11.31 -26.02
CA LYS A 121 -0.30 -11.79 -26.13
C LYS A 121 -1.34 -10.68 -25.86
N TYR A 122 -1.00 -9.68 -25.05
CA TYR A 122 -1.89 -8.58 -24.67
C TYR A 122 -1.50 -7.24 -25.31
N ALA A 123 -0.60 -7.22 -26.30
CA ALA A 123 -0.14 -5.97 -26.89
C ALA A 123 -1.28 -5.12 -27.47
N ALA A 124 -2.29 -5.76 -28.08
CA ALA A 124 -3.47 -5.07 -28.62
C ALA A 124 -4.32 -4.34 -27.57
N LEU A 125 -4.13 -4.65 -26.29
CA LEU A 125 -4.81 -4.01 -25.17
C LEU A 125 -4.07 -2.80 -24.63
N ARG A 126 -2.85 -2.49 -25.08
CA ARG A 126 -2.04 -1.41 -24.51
C ARG A 126 -2.59 -0.03 -24.89
N GLU A 127 -2.61 0.89 -23.94
CA GLU A 127 -2.84 2.32 -24.21
C GLU A 127 -1.57 3.00 -24.73
N ASP A 128 -0.38 2.46 -24.42
CA ASP A 128 0.90 2.93 -24.93
C ASP A 128 1.87 1.76 -25.16
N ASP A 129 2.68 1.85 -26.22
CA ASP A 129 3.64 0.79 -26.59
C ASP A 129 5.01 0.91 -25.88
N LYS A 130 5.20 1.93 -25.05
CA LYS A 130 6.40 2.13 -24.21
C LYS A 130 6.09 2.02 -22.72
N ASP A 131 4.94 2.55 -22.31
CA ASP A 131 4.41 2.45 -20.95
C ASP A 131 3.25 1.45 -20.90
N PHE A 132 3.53 0.26 -20.38
CA PHE A 132 2.57 -0.84 -20.30
C PHE A 132 1.63 -0.76 -19.09
N SER A 133 1.60 0.36 -18.36
CA SER A 133 0.83 0.47 -17.13
C SER A 133 -0.68 0.46 -17.33
N GLN A 134 -1.20 0.68 -18.54
CA GLN A 134 -2.63 0.88 -18.74
C GLN A 134 -3.20 0.16 -19.97
N VAL A 135 -4.41 -0.42 -19.80
CA VAL A 135 -5.20 -0.90 -20.94
C VAL A 135 -5.85 0.25 -21.73
N CYS A 136 -6.07 0.03 -23.02
CA CYS A 136 -6.85 0.85 -23.92
C CYS A 136 -8.35 0.58 -23.74
N PRO A 137 -9.14 1.49 -23.14
CA PRO A 137 -10.58 1.29 -22.93
C PRO A 137 -11.40 1.36 -24.23
N SER A 138 -10.78 1.73 -25.36
CA SER A 138 -11.39 1.68 -26.68
C SER A 138 -11.38 0.30 -27.33
N GLU A 139 -10.91 -0.72 -26.61
CA GLU A 139 -11.02 -2.14 -26.96
C GLU A 139 -11.95 -2.90 -26.00
N PRO A 140 -13.25 -2.53 -25.88
CA PRO A 140 -14.12 -3.06 -24.83
C PRO A 140 -14.33 -4.58 -24.92
N GLY A 141 -14.32 -5.16 -26.13
CA GLY A 141 -14.45 -6.60 -26.35
C GLY A 141 -13.27 -7.38 -25.78
N LEU A 142 -12.04 -6.97 -26.14
CA LEU A 142 -10.81 -7.62 -25.67
C LEU A 142 -10.64 -7.45 -24.15
N ASN A 143 -10.92 -6.26 -23.63
CA ASN A 143 -10.88 -6.00 -22.18
C ASN A 143 -11.88 -6.90 -21.44
N LYS A 144 -13.13 -6.96 -21.91
CA LYS A 144 -14.16 -7.80 -21.31
C LYS A 144 -13.76 -9.27 -21.31
N GLU A 145 -13.19 -9.78 -22.40
CA GLU A 145 -12.71 -11.16 -22.49
C GLU A 145 -11.61 -11.44 -21.46
N LEU A 146 -10.57 -10.60 -21.42
CA LEU A 146 -9.46 -10.73 -20.47
C LEU A 146 -9.96 -10.72 -19.03
N PHE A 147 -10.64 -9.66 -18.62
CA PHE A 147 -11.02 -9.46 -17.22
C PHE A 147 -12.12 -10.44 -16.77
N THR A 148 -13.05 -10.84 -17.66
CA THR A 148 -13.99 -11.93 -17.32
C THR A 148 -13.25 -13.22 -16.96
N ARG A 149 -12.20 -13.55 -17.70
CA ARG A 149 -11.42 -14.77 -17.49
C ARG A 149 -10.58 -14.70 -16.22
N LEU A 150 -9.87 -13.59 -15.98
CA LEU A 150 -9.10 -13.37 -14.76
C LEU A 150 -9.99 -13.35 -13.52
N PHE A 151 -11.13 -12.64 -13.57
CA PHE A 151 -12.04 -12.54 -12.43
C PHE A 151 -12.70 -13.88 -12.12
N LYS A 152 -13.13 -14.65 -13.13
CA LYS A 152 -13.64 -16.01 -12.93
C LYS A 152 -12.62 -16.91 -12.24
N ASP A 153 -11.35 -16.85 -12.65
CA ASP A 153 -10.29 -17.64 -12.02
C ASP A 153 -10.14 -17.26 -10.54
N MET A 154 -10.01 -15.96 -10.23
CA MET A 154 -9.83 -15.48 -8.87
C MET A 154 -11.04 -15.78 -7.98
N VAL A 155 -12.26 -15.57 -8.48
CA VAL A 155 -13.52 -15.93 -7.80
C VAL A 155 -13.60 -17.42 -7.48
N SER A 156 -13.01 -18.31 -8.31
CA SER A 156 -13.02 -19.74 -8.03
C SER A 156 -12.22 -20.14 -6.78
N LEU A 157 -11.27 -19.30 -6.34
CA LEU A 157 -10.51 -19.50 -5.11
C LEU A 157 -11.00 -18.62 -3.95
N HIS A 158 -11.68 -17.51 -4.23
CA HIS A 158 -12.09 -16.52 -3.24
C HIS A 158 -13.60 -16.55 -2.97
N PRO A 159 -14.04 -17.09 -1.81
CA PRO A 159 -15.45 -17.17 -1.46
C PRO A 159 -16.05 -15.81 -1.04
N SER A 160 -15.21 -14.80 -0.76
CA SER A 160 -15.64 -13.45 -0.36
C SER A 160 -16.78 -12.93 -1.24
N PRO A 161 -17.80 -12.24 -0.69
CA PRO A 161 -18.84 -11.60 -1.49
C PRO A 161 -18.31 -10.38 -2.25
N TYR A 162 -17.09 -9.91 -1.96
CA TYR A 162 -16.48 -8.74 -2.57
C TYR A 162 -15.41 -9.12 -3.60
N PHE A 163 -15.22 -8.25 -4.58
CA PHE A 163 -14.09 -8.34 -5.51
C PHE A 163 -13.61 -6.92 -5.83
N HIS A 164 -12.33 -6.65 -5.57
CA HIS A 164 -11.76 -5.32 -5.80
C HIS A 164 -11.13 -5.25 -7.19
N ILE A 165 -11.59 -4.31 -8.02
CA ILE A 165 -11.16 -4.18 -9.43
C ILE A 165 -10.06 -3.13 -9.66
N GLY A 166 -9.66 -2.43 -8.59
CA GLY A 166 -8.68 -1.36 -8.66
C GLY A 166 -9.32 -0.12 -9.30
N GLY A 167 -8.69 0.37 -10.38
CA GLY A 167 -9.23 1.44 -11.22
C GLY A 167 -8.59 2.81 -10.97
N ASP A 168 -7.52 2.87 -10.19
CA ASP A 168 -6.79 4.08 -9.82
C ASP A 168 -5.74 4.49 -10.88
N GLU A 169 -5.26 5.75 -10.76
CA GLU A 169 -4.05 6.30 -11.41
C GLU A 169 -3.89 6.03 -12.93
N THR A 170 -4.97 6.19 -13.69
CA THR A 170 -4.99 6.03 -15.17
C THR A 170 -4.35 7.20 -15.93
N HIS A 171 -3.05 7.42 -15.76
CA HIS A 171 -2.31 8.55 -16.32
C HIS A 171 -2.20 8.56 -17.85
N LEU A 172 -2.35 7.41 -18.52
CA LEU A 172 -2.27 7.29 -19.98
C LEU A 172 -3.63 7.40 -20.67
N LEU A 173 -4.73 7.57 -19.92
CA LEU A 173 -6.07 7.57 -20.48
C LEU A 173 -6.22 8.60 -21.61
N GLY A 174 -6.56 8.13 -22.81
CA GLY A 174 -6.72 8.99 -23.98
C GLY A 174 -5.43 9.19 -24.78
N HIS A 175 -4.37 8.41 -24.52
CA HIS A 175 -3.07 8.58 -25.18
C HIS A 175 -3.02 7.92 -26.56
N CYS A 176 -3.58 6.72 -26.75
CA CYS A 176 -3.57 6.06 -28.05
C CYS A 176 -4.57 6.70 -29.03
N GLU A 177 -4.34 6.55 -30.33
CA GLU A 177 -5.19 7.16 -31.37
C GLU A 177 -6.66 6.70 -31.31
N LYS A 178 -6.94 5.46 -30.86
CA LYS A 178 -8.30 4.95 -30.68
C LYS A 178 -9.01 5.70 -29.55
N CYS A 179 -8.34 5.83 -28.41
CA CYS A 179 -8.87 6.53 -27.25
C CYS A 179 -8.96 8.03 -27.47
N LYS A 180 -8.01 8.67 -28.17
CA LYS A 180 -8.12 10.08 -28.57
C LYS A 180 -9.41 10.35 -29.36
N LYS A 181 -9.68 9.52 -30.38
CA LYS A 181 -10.89 9.66 -31.21
C LYS A 181 -12.16 9.47 -30.37
N ARG A 182 -12.25 8.39 -29.60
CA ARG A 182 -13.43 8.13 -28.76
C ARG A 182 -13.61 9.19 -27.68
N ALA A 183 -12.54 9.64 -27.03
CA ALA A 183 -12.59 10.71 -26.02
C ALA A 183 -13.03 12.05 -26.62
N ALA A 184 -12.67 12.36 -27.87
CA ALA A 184 -13.16 13.55 -28.56
C ALA A 184 -14.68 13.49 -28.82
N GLU A 185 -15.26 12.30 -28.98
CA GLU A 185 -16.69 12.10 -29.21
C GLU A 185 -17.51 12.10 -27.91
N ILE A 186 -17.06 11.39 -26.87
CA ILE A 186 -17.87 11.15 -25.65
C ILE A 186 -17.33 11.85 -24.39
N GLY A 187 -16.13 12.42 -24.46
CA GLY A 187 -15.41 12.97 -23.32
C GLY A 187 -14.56 11.93 -22.58
N ILE A 188 -13.41 12.36 -22.06
CA ILE A 188 -12.44 11.50 -21.36
C ILE A 188 -13.03 10.83 -20.11
N SER A 189 -13.87 11.56 -19.37
CA SER A 189 -14.55 11.04 -18.18
C SER A 189 -15.49 9.90 -18.54
N ARG A 190 -16.25 10.03 -19.63
CA ARG A 190 -17.16 8.97 -20.05
C ARG A 190 -16.41 7.73 -20.55
N LEU A 191 -15.28 7.93 -21.24
CA LEU A 191 -14.39 6.84 -21.64
C LEU A 191 -13.91 6.01 -20.43
N TYR A 192 -13.50 6.69 -19.35
CA TYR A 192 -13.14 6.03 -18.09
C TYR A 192 -14.32 5.24 -17.50
N PHE A 193 -15.48 5.88 -17.34
CA PHE A 193 -16.64 5.28 -16.68
C PHE A 193 -17.24 4.11 -17.47
N ASP A 194 -17.22 4.15 -18.80
CA ASP A 194 -17.65 3.02 -19.62
C ASP A 194 -16.80 1.76 -19.33
N HIS A 195 -15.49 1.92 -19.12
CA HIS A 195 -14.59 0.81 -18.78
C HIS A 195 -14.82 0.30 -17.36
N ILE A 196 -14.87 1.19 -16.35
CA ILE A 196 -15.15 0.80 -14.97
C ILE A 196 -16.52 0.12 -14.85
N LYS A 197 -17.55 0.66 -15.52
CA LYS A 197 -18.87 0.04 -15.55
C LYS A 197 -18.80 -1.38 -16.10
N MET A 198 -18.09 -1.59 -17.21
CA MET A 198 -17.93 -2.92 -17.80
C MET A 198 -17.30 -3.90 -16.80
N LEU A 199 -16.26 -3.49 -16.06
CA LEU A 199 -15.64 -4.31 -15.02
C LEU A 199 -16.60 -4.61 -13.85
N CYS A 200 -17.31 -3.60 -13.36
CA CYS A 200 -18.33 -3.77 -12.31
C CYS A 200 -19.45 -4.74 -12.74
N ASP A 201 -19.92 -4.62 -13.99
CA ASP A 201 -20.96 -5.51 -14.55
C ASP A 201 -20.48 -6.97 -14.61
N ILE A 202 -19.20 -7.21 -14.93
CA ILE A 202 -18.61 -8.57 -14.87
C ILE A 202 -18.68 -9.09 -13.43
N VAL A 203 -18.22 -8.30 -12.45
CA VAL A 203 -18.18 -8.71 -11.04
C VAL A 203 -19.59 -9.03 -10.51
N VAL A 204 -20.57 -8.18 -10.82
CA VAL A 204 -21.99 -8.41 -10.47
C VAL A 204 -22.51 -9.68 -11.15
N GLY A 205 -22.17 -9.91 -12.42
CA GLY A 205 -22.51 -11.13 -13.15
C GLY A 205 -21.89 -12.41 -12.57
N LEU A 206 -20.82 -12.29 -11.78
CA LEU A 206 -20.20 -13.39 -11.02
C LEU A 206 -20.81 -13.56 -9.62
N GLY A 207 -21.88 -12.82 -9.30
CA GLY A 207 -22.57 -12.88 -8.00
C GLY A 207 -21.78 -12.21 -6.87
N LYS A 208 -20.92 -11.25 -7.20
CA LYS A 208 -20.06 -10.52 -6.26
C LYS A 208 -20.39 -9.03 -6.26
N ARG A 209 -19.93 -8.31 -5.23
CA ARG A 209 -20.02 -6.86 -5.12
C ARG A 209 -18.69 -6.22 -5.54
N PRO A 210 -18.67 -5.33 -6.55
CA PRO A 210 -17.44 -4.67 -6.97
C PRO A 210 -16.98 -3.64 -5.95
N VAL A 211 -15.68 -3.62 -5.68
CA VAL A 211 -15.00 -2.63 -4.85
C VAL A 211 -14.02 -1.86 -5.73
N VAL A 212 -14.03 -0.53 -5.66
CA VAL A 212 -13.28 0.37 -6.56
C VAL A 212 -12.64 1.49 -5.75
N TRP A 213 -11.42 1.91 -6.11
CA TRP A 213 -10.82 3.12 -5.55
C TRP A 213 -11.62 4.36 -5.97
N ALA A 214 -11.83 5.31 -5.05
CA ALA A 214 -12.77 6.42 -5.25
C ALA A 214 -12.17 7.65 -5.95
N ASP A 215 -10.85 7.73 -6.16
CA ASP A 215 -10.15 8.94 -6.63
C ASP A 215 -10.69 9.48 -7.95
N ILE A 216 -10.97 8.61 -8.92
CA ILE A 216 -11.52 9.06 -10.21
C ILE A 216 -13.04 9.27 -10.14
N ALA A 217 -13.75 8.55 -9.26
CA ALA A 217 -15.17 8.79 -9.01
C ALA A 217 -15.41 10.21 -8.48
N LEU A 218 -14.56 10.65 -7.54
CA LEU A 218 -14.57 11.99 -6.97
C LEU A 218 -14.33 13.10 -8.00
N ASN A 219 -13.52 12.85 -9.02
CA ASN A 219 -13.25 13.82 -10.09
C ASN A 219 -14.43 14.01 -11.06
N TYR A 220 -15.33 13.02 -11.18
CA TYR A 220 -16.44 13.05 -12.13
C TYR A 220 -17.75 12.48 -11.53
N PRO A 221 -18.32 13.15 -10.51
CA PRO A 221 -19.47 12.66 -9.77
C PRO A 221 -20.71 12.44 -10.65
N GLN A 222 -20.81 13.13 -11.79
CA GLN A 222 -21.94 13.02 -12.70
C GLN A 222 -22.11 11.64 -13.35
N TYR A 223 -21.08 10.78 -13.39
CA TYR A 223 -21.18 9.44 -14.01
C TYR A 223 -21.25 8.30 -13.00
N ILE A 224 -21.09 8.59 -11.70
CA ILE A 224 -21.12 7.57 -10.64
C ILE A 224 -22.42 6.76 -10.68
N HIS A 225 -23.56 7.42 -10.94
CA HIS A 225 -24.88 6.79 -10.98
C HIS A 225 -25.05 5.73 -12.08
N LEU A 226 -24.14 5.65 -13.05
CA LEU A 226 -24.14 4.63 -14.10
C LEU A 226 -23.63 3.26 -13.61
N LEU A 227 -22.90 3.24 -12.49
CA LEU A 227 -22.33 2.03 -11.92
C LEU A 227 -23.40 1.20 -11.19
N PRO A 228 -23.30 -0.14 -11.20
CA PRO A 228 -24.22 -1.01 -10.46
C PRO A 228 -24.35 -0.60 -9.00
N LYS A 229 -25.56 -0.62 -8.43
CA LYS A 229 -25.84 -0.14 -7.06
C LYS A 229 -25.11 -0.93 -5.98
N GLU A 230 -24.66 -2.12 -6.31
CA GLU A 230 -23.86 -3.02 -5.46
C GLU A 230 -22.43 -2.53 -5.25
N THR A 231 -21.96 -1.59 -6.08
CA THR A 231 -20.59 -1.05 -6.07
C THR A 231 -20.26 -0.38 -4.74
N ILE A 232 -19.04 -0.61 -4.27
CA ILE A 232 -18.46 0.01 -3.08
C ILE A 232 -17.29 0.88 -3.51
N PHE A 233 -17.24 2.10 -2.99
CA PHE A 233 -16.09 2.98 -3.19
C PHE A 233 -15.17 2.98 -1.98
N VAL A 234 -13.87 2.96 -2.23
CA VAL A 234 -12.83 3.07 -1.21
C VAL A 234 -12.17 4.44 -1.33
N ASP A 235 -12.52 5.33 -0.42
CA ASP A 235 -12.00 6.68 -0.32
C ASP A 235 -10.67 6.69 0.43
N TRP A 236 -9.59 6.94 -0.30
CA TRP A 236 -8.24 6.86 0.22
C TRP A 236 -7.65 8.24 0.52
N ASN A 237 -7.12 8.41 1.72
CA ASN A 237 -6.41 9.61 2.16
C ASN A 237 -5.21 9.20 2.99
N TYR A 238 -4.01 9.59 2.58
CA TYR A 238 -2.75 9.16 3.18
C TYR A 238 -2.06 10.24 4.02
N GLY A 239 -2.84 11.14 4.63
CA GLY A 239 -2.35 12.27 5.42
C GLY A 239 -2.27 13.56 4.63
N TRP A 240 -3.15 13.70 3.65
CA TRP A 240 -3.37 14.94 2.92
C TRP A 240 -4.51 15.74 3.54
N ASP A 241 -4.63 17.01 3.15
CA ASP A 241 -5.82 17.79 3.46
C ASP A 241 -7.07 17.00 3.04
N LEU A 242 -8.06 16.92 3.92
CA LEU A 242 -9.25 16.08 3.73
C LEU A 242 -9.95 16.42 2.40
N ASN A 243 -9.98 17.69 2.02
CA ASN A 243 -10.58 18.15 0.77
C ASN A 243 -9.72 17.94 -0.49
N ARG A 244 -8.57 17.26 -0.43
CA ARG A 244 -7.63 17.13 -1.56
C ARG A 244 -8.26 16.56 -2.83
N PHE A 245 -9.14 15.57 -2.70
CA PHE A 245 -9.82 14.95 -3.85
C PHE A 245 -11.29 15.38 -3.98
N GLY A 246 -11.73 16.39 -3.23
CA GLY A 246 -13.12 16.84 -3.20
C GLY A 246 -13.76 16.68 -1.81
N ALA A 247 -15.06 16.98 -1.73
CA ALA A 247 -15.80 16.89 -0.48
C ALA A 247 -16.25 15.44 -0.24
N HIS A 248 -15.74 14.82 0.83
CA HIS A 248 -16.11 13.46 1.24
C HIS A 248 -17.63 13.28 1.42
N GLU A 249 -18.34 14.37 1.73
CA GLU A 249 -19.80 14.41 1.84
C GLU A 249 -20.51 14.10 0.51
N GLU A 250 -19.91 14.43 -0.64
CA GLU A 250 -20.50 14.14 -1.96
C GLU A 250 -20.50 12.63 -2.27
N LEU A 251 -19.50 11.89 -1.79
CA LEU A 251 -19.50 10.42 -1.88
C LEU A 251 -20.65 9.81 -1.10
N VAL A 252 -20.93 10.32 0.10
CA VAL A 252 -22.05 9.82 0.92
C VAL A 252 -23.39 10.13 0.23
N LYS A 253 -23.53 11.32 -0.37
CA LYS A 253 -24.75 11.72 -1.10
C LYS A 253 -25.02 10.87 -2.35
N SER A 254 -24.01 10.20 -2.90
CA SER A 254 -24.15 9.33 -4.08
C SER A 254 -25.07 8.11 -3.85
N GLY A 255 -25.26 7.72 -2.57
CA GLY A 255 -26.07 6.57 -2.17
C GLY A 255 -25.36 5.22 -2.30
N TYR A 256 -24.06 5.21 -2.62
CA TYR A 256 -23.23 4.01 -2.63
C TYR A 256 -22.65 3.72 -1.23
N GLU A 257 -22.27 2.47 -0.99
CA GLU A 257 -21.52 2.10 0.21
C GLU A 257 -20.07 2.61 0.09
N ILE A 258 -19.56 3.26 1.13
CA ILE A 258 -18.23 3.85 1.17
C ILE A 258 -17.39 3.23 2.28
N TRP A 259 -16.14 2.90 1.96
CA TRP A 259 -15.10 2.50 2.89
C TRP A 259 -13.95 3.52 2.88
N GLY A 260 -13.31 3.77 4.02
CA GLY A 260 -12.13 4.64 4.10
C GLY A 260 -10.82 3.86 3.93
N ALA A 261 -9.77 4.51 3.45
CA ALA A 261 -8.43 3.91 3.34
C ALA A 261 -7.29 4.85 3.78
N PRO A 262 -6.87 4.82 5.06
CA PRO A 262 -5.60 5.40 5.49
C PRO A 262 -4.41 4.55 5.02
N ALA A 263 -3.18 5.03 5.23
CA ALA A 263 -1.95 4.28 4.93
C ALA A 263 -0.96 4.24 6.11
N ILE A 264 -0.27 3.10 6.26
CA ILE A 264 0.92 3.00 7.12
C ILE A 264 2.23 3.26 6.36
N ARG A 265 2.18 3.19 5.03
CA ARG A 265 3.30 3.33 4.09
C ARG A 265 2.73 3.86 2.77
N SER A 266 3.17 5.04 2.35
CA SER A 266 2.72 5.67 1.09
C SER A 266 3.77 6.67 0.59
N SER A 267 3.61 7.20 -0.62
CA SER A 267 4.51 8.24 -1.14
C SER A 267 4.56 9.45 -0.19
N PRO A 268 5.76 10.00 0.12
CA PRO A 268 7.05 9.79 -0.53
C PRO A 268 7.97 8.76 0.16
N ASP A 269 7.42 7.85 0.98
CA ASP A 269 8.23 6.84 1.68
C ASP A 269 9.00 5.94 0.69
N ASN A 270 10.20 5.55 1.10
CA ASN A 270 11.05 4.56 0.43
C ASN A 270 11.99 3.91 1.46
N TYR A 271 13.01 3.15 1.04
CA TYR A 271 14.01 2.59 1.96
C TYR A 271 14.65 3.62 2.91
N TYR A 272 14.84 4.83 2.39
CA TYR A 272 15.63 5.88 3.01
C TYR A 272 14.74 6.91 3.70
N LEU A 273 13.42 6.76 3.72
CA LEU A 273 12.56 7.76 4.31
C LEU A 273 11.22 7.15 4.72
N THR A 274 10.79 7.47 5.93
CA THR A 274 9.44 7.18 6.40
C THR A 274 8.87 8.40 7.10
N LYS A 275 7.71 8.88 6.63
CA LYS A 275 6.98 9.99 7.23
C LYS A 275 6.10 9.52 8.40
N TRP A 276 6.72 9.02 9.46
CA TRP A 276 6.04 8.48 10.64
C TRP A 276 4.92 9.40 11.16
N GLN A 277 5.23 10.69 11.35
CA GLN A 277 4.28 11.65 11.88
C GLN A 277 3.07 11.84 10.95
N SER A 278 3.27 11.82 9.63
CA SER A 278 2.17 11.91 8.66
C SER A 278 1.22 10.72 8.77
N HIS A 279 1.74 9.50 8.91
CA HIS A 279 0.90 8.29 9.05
C HIS A 279 0.16 8.25 10.40
N PHE A 280 0.81 8.65 11.49
CA PHE A 280 0.14 8.77 12.79
C PHE A 280 -0.97 9.81 12.76
N ASN A 281 -0.72 10.99 12.17
CA ASN A 281 -1.73 12.03 12.01
C ASN A 281 -2.88 11.54 11.11
N ASN A 282 -2.57 10.83 10.02
CA ASN A 282 -3.59 10.25 9.15
C ASN A 282 -4.51 9.28 9.90
N ILE A 283 -3.95 8.37 10.71
CA ILE A 283 -4.72 7.48 11.58
C ILE A 283 -5.57 8.28 12.58
N ARG A 284 -4.99 9.30 13.23
CA ARG A 284 -5.66 10.13 14.22
C ARG A 284 -6.84 10.90 13.62
N ASP A 285 -6.66 11.46 12.42
CA ASP A 285 -7.57 12.46 11.85
C ASP A 285 -8.60 11.85 10.91
N PHE A 286 -8.20 10.91 10.04
CA PHE A 286 -9.08 10.39 9.00
C PHE A 286 -10.08 9.35 9.52
N ILE A 287 -9.69 8.53 10.50
CA ILE A 287 -10.56 7.48 11.05
C ILE A 287 -11.81 8.08 11.72
N PRO A 288 -11.70 9.11 12.60
CA PRO A 288 -12.88 9.77 13.15
C PRO A 288 -13.79 10.42 12.09
N VAL A 289 -13.20 10.97 11.01
CA VAL A 289 -13.97 11.53 9.88
C VAL A 289 -14.80 10.44 9.19
N CYS A 290 -14.19 9.29 8.89
CA CYS A 290 -14.89 8.15 8.30
C CYS A 290 -16.07 7.69 9.18
N LYS A 291 -15.88 7.64 10.51
CA LYS A 291 -16.95 7.31 11.46
C LYS A 291 -18.08 8.35 11.41
N LYS A 292 -17.75 9.64 11.46
CA LYS A 292 -18.71 10.75 11.42
C LYS A 292 -19.53 10.77 10.13
N LEU A 293 -18.92 10.39 9.00
CA LEU A 293 -19.57 10.32 7.69
C LEU A 293 -20.40 9.04 7.49
N GLY A 294 -20.37 8.10 8.43
CA GLY A 294 -21.14 6.85 8.36
C GLY A 294 -20.56 5.82 7.38
N TYR A 295 -19.24 5.85 7.13
CA TYR A 295 -18.58 4.87 6.29
C TYR A 295 -18.76 3.46 6.87
N GLN A 296 -19.10 2.50 6.02
CA GLN A 296 -19.43 1.13 6.46
C GLN A 296 -18.18 0.27 6.69
N GLY A 297 -17.03 0.71 6.18
CA GLY A 297 -15.76 -0.01 6.23
C GLY A 297 -14.55 0.91 6.32
N ILE A 298 -13.43 0.35 6.75
CA ILE A 298 -12.13 0.99 6.70
C ILE A 298 -11.04 -0.04 6.39
N ILE A 299 -10.10 0.28 5.51
CA ILE A 299 -9.01 -0.60 5.09
C ILE A 299 -7.69 0.13 5.25
N MET A 300 -6.84 -0.31 6.18
CA MET A 300 -5.49 0.24 6.28
C MET A 300 -4.62 -0.27 5.11
N THR A 301 -4.13 0.63 4.28
CA THR A 301 -3.26 0.32 3.13
C THR A 301 -1.79 0.27 3.50
N SER A 302 -1.05 -0.59 2.79
CA SER A 302 0.38 -0.79 3.02
C SER A 302 1.11 -0.98 1.70
N TRP A 303 1.44 0.14 1.04
CA TRP A 303 2.11 0.13 -0.26
C TRP A 303 3.58 -0.24 -0.14
N SER A 304 4.02 -1.20 -0.95
CA SER A 304 5.42 -1.62 -1.05
C SER A 304 6.19 -0.80 -2.10
N THR A 305 5.49 -0.26 -3.10
CA THR A 305 6.03 0.51 -4.23
C THR A 305 5.07 1.64 -4.66
N SER A 306 5.47 2.54 -5.58
CA SER A 306 4.56 3.49 -6.26
C SER A 306 3.59 2.84 -7.24
N GLY A 307 3.76 1.56 -7.62
CA GLY A 307 2.99 0.99 -8.74
C GLY A 307 3.40 1.58 -10.10
N VAL A 308 4.56 2.25 -10.14
CA VAL A 308 5.17 2.79 -11.36
C VAL A 308 6.40 1.97 -11.65
N TYR A 309 6.60 1.61 -12.92
CA TYR A 309 7.68 0.77 -13.38
C TYR A 309 8.53 1.48 -14.42
N SER A 310 9.84 1.23 -14.39
CA SER A 310 10.77 1.62 -15.44
C SER A 310 11.09 0.39 -16.29
N PRO A 311 10.81 0.41 -17.60
CA PRO A 311 11.27 -0.63 -18.50
C PRO A 311 12.79 -0.56 -18.68
N SER A 312 13.42 -1.72 -18.83
CA SER A 312 14.78 -1.89 -19.32
C SER A 312 14.72 -2.53 -20.70
N TYR A 313 15.52 -1.99 -21.61
CA TYR A 313 15.54 -2.39 -23.01
C TYR A 313 16.91 -2.96 -23.39
N GLU A 314 16.93 -3.99 -24.23
CA GLU A 314 18.14 -4.47 -24.90
C GLU A 314 18.40 -3.63 -26.15
N SER A 315 17.34 -3.34 -26.90
CA SER A 315 17.30 -2.47 -28.07
C SER A 315 16.02 -1.62 -28.05
N GLU A 316 15.87 -0.66 -28.97
CA GLU A 316 14.78 0.34 -28.95
C GLU A 316 13.38 -0.26 -28.80
N ASP A 317 13.16 -1.48 -29.31
CA ASP A 317 11.86 -2.15 -29.31
C ASP A 317 11.82 -3.47 -28.50
N GLU A 318 12.94 -3.92 -27.92
CA GLU A 318 13.01 -5.18 -27.16
C GLU A 318 13.16 -4.91 -25.66
N MET A 319 12.03 -4.95 -24.94
CA MET A 319 12.00 -4.82 -23.49
C MET A 319 12.44 -6.12 -22.82
N VAL A 320 13.45 -6.03 -21.95
CA VAL A 320 13.96 -7.16 -21.16
C VAL A 320 13.13 -7.36 -19.89
N ASP A 321 12.93 -6.31 -19.11
CA ASP A 321 12.19 -6.39 -17.85
C ASP A 321 11.62 -5.05 -17.40
N LEU A 322 10.75 -5.09 -16.40
CA LEU A 322 10.16 -3.93 -15.74
C LEU A 322 10.68 -3.85 -14.30
N PHE A 323 11.23 -2.69 -13.93
CA PHE A 323 11.73 -2.43 -12.58
C PHE A 323 10.76 -1.54 -11.83
N ALA A 324 10.24 -2.03 -10.70
CA ALA A 324 9.40 -1.22 -9.83
C ALA A 324 10.19 -0.01 -9.31
N LEU A 325 9.55 1.15 -9.28
CA LEU A 325 10.12 2.36 -8.70
C LEU A 325 9.71 2.51 -7.24
N ARG A 326 10.50 3.28 -6.47
CA ARG A 326 10.21 3.63 -5.06
C ARG A 326 9.90 2.41 -4.18
N HIS A 327 10.90 1.59 -3.92
CA HIS A 327 10.77 0.50 -2.96
C HIS A 327 10.75 1.05 -1.52
N VAL A 328 9.79 0.60 -0.72
CA VAL A 328 9.59 1.02 0.68
C VAL A 328 10.23 0.02 1.63
N TYR A 329 10.68 0.42 2.83
CA TYR A 329 11.16 -0.55 3.81
C TYR A 329 10.07 -1.62 4.15
N PRO A 330 10.41 -2.92 4.33
CA PRO A 330 9.45 -3.98 4.59
C PRO A 330 8.52 -3.73 5.78
N ILE A 331 7.28 -4.24 5.70
CA ILE A 331 6.21 -4.00 6.68
C ILE A 331 6.55 -4.51 8.10
N THR A 332 7.56 -5.38 8.23
CA THR A 332 8.14 -5.82 9.53
C THR A 332 8.54 -4.64 10.42
N GLY A 333 8.97 -3.52 9.82
CA GLY A 333 9.37 -2.31 10.55
C GLY A 333 8.20 -1.42 11.03
N PHE A 334 6.96 -1.72 10.65
CA PHE A 334 5.81 -0.81 10.78
C PHE A 334 4.78 -1.24 11.82
N ASP A 335 5.16 -2.15 12.73
CA ASP A 335 4.27 -2.70 13.77
C ASP A 335 3.56 -1.63 14.61
N ILE A 336 4.26 -0.53 14.94
CA ILE A 336 3.70 0.56 15.74
C ILE A 336 2.52 1.26 15.05
N LEU A 337 2.56 1.42 13.72
CA LEU A 337 1.45 2.01 12.96
C LEU A 337 0.28 1.04 12.80
N ILE A 338 0.56 -0.26 12.64
CA ILE A 338 -0.47 -1.31 12.65
C ILE A 338 -1.20 -1.31 14.01
N ALA A 339 -0.44 -1.24 15.12
CA ALA A 339 -1.01 -1.15 16.46
C ALA A 339 -1.82 0.15 16.66
N ALA A 340 -1.36 1.28 16.13
CA ALA A 340 -2.08 2.56 16.20
C ALA A 340 -3.41 2.49 15.45
N TYR A 341 -3.41 1.91 14.25
CA TYR A 341 -4.61 1.67 13.46
C TYR A 341 -5.63 0.80 14.21
N CYS A 342 -5.19 -0.37 14.68
CA CYS A 342 -6.04 -1.29 15.42
C CYS A 342 -6.60 -0.64 16.70
N ARG A 343 -5.83 0.23 17.37
CA ARG A 343 -6.31 1.00 18.53
C ARG A 343 -7.39 2.00 18.14
N ALA A 344 -7.18 2.73 17.04
CA ALA A 344 -8.09 3.78 16.59
C ALA A 344 -9.43 3.26 16.07
N ILE A 345 -9.45 2.15 15.31
CA ILE A 345 -10.71 1.59 14.80
C ILE A 345 -11.57 0.97 15.92
N ASN A 346 -10.94 0.44 16.97
CA ASN A 346 -11.59 -0.19 18.12
C ASN A 346 -11.91 0.79 19.27
N SER A 347 -11.84 2.10 19.03
CA SER A 347 -12.14 3.13 20.03
C SER A 347 -12.99 4.25 19.45
N ASP A 348 -13.93 4.78 20.24
CA ASP A 348 -14.73 5.96 19.87
C ASP A 348 -13.99 7.28 20.13
N GLN A 349 -12.85 7.21 20.81
CA GLN A 349 -12.03 8.38 21.09
C GLN A 349 -10.98 8.58 20.00
N THR A 350 -10.70 9.86 19.70
CA THR A 350 -9.57 10.22 18.84
C THR A 350 -8.27 9.76 19.49
N LEU A 351 -7.36 9.21 18.68
CA LEU A 351 -6.10 8.63 19.16
C LEU A 351 -5.18 9.71 19.75
N ASN A 352 -4.92 9.68 21.05
CA ASN A 352 -3.86 10.48 21.66
C ASN A 352 -2.49 9.87 21.31
N LEU A 353 -1.77 10.49 20.39
CA LEU A 353 -0.53 9.96 19.84
C LEU A 353 0.59 9.84 20.87
N ASP A 354 0.77 10.83 21.75
CA ASP A 354 1.82 10.79 22.75
C ASP A 354 1.58 9.70 23.80
N GLN A 355 0.35 9.59 24.29
CA GLN A 355 -0.04 8.53 25.21
C GLN A 355 0.09 7.16 24.56
N PHE A 356 -0.32 7.02 23.30
CA PHE A 356 -0.20 5.79 22.53
C PHE A 356 1.27 5.38 22.36
N ILE A 357 2.13 6.27 21.87
CA ILE A 357 3.55 5.98 21.64
C ILE A 357 4.26 5.63 22.95
N ASN A 358 3.99 6.38 24.03
CA ASN A 358 4.56 6.07 25.35
C ASN A 358 4.13 4.68 25.83
N SER A 359 2.84 4.36 25.72
CA SER A 359 2.30 3.06 26.11
C SER A 359 2.88 1.94 25.25
N TYR A 360 3.01 2.15 23.94
CA TYR A 360 3.63 1.20 23.02
C TYR A 360 5.10 0.94 23.40
N CYS A 361 5.88 2.00 23.63
CA CYS A 361 7.28 1.89 24.05
C CYS A 361 7.44 1.13 25.37
N HIS A 362 6.59 1.43 26.35
CA HIS A 362 6.59 0.74 27.63
C HIS A 362 6.26 -0.76 27.48
N THR A 363 5.18 -1.08 26.77
CA THR A 363 4.73 -2.47 26.60
C THR A 363 5.69 -3.29 25.74
N HIS A 364 6.13 -2.75 24.61
CA HIS A 364 6.89 -3.50 23.61
C HIS A 364 8.40 -3.45 23.82
N PHE A 365 8.96 -2.38 24.40
CA PHE A 365 10.40 -2.21 24.61
C PHE A 365 10.80 -2.16 26.08
N GLY A 366 9.86 -2.01 27.02
CA GLY A 366 10.16 -1.86 28.44
C GLY A 366 10.77 -0.50 28.79
N PHE A 367 10.51 0.51 27.96
CA PHE A 367 11.00 1.86 28.17
C PHE A 367 10.28 2.59 29.31
N ASP A 368 11.01 3.43 30.02
CA ASP A 368 10.43 4.46 30.87
C ASP A 368 9.96 5.69 30.07
N GLU A 369 9.44 6.71 30.75
CA GLU A 369 8.94 7.93 30.10
C GLU A 369 10.04 8.71 29.36
N ASN A 370 11.27 8.70 29.88
CA ASN A 370 12.38 9.43 29.28
C ASN A 370 12.90 8.70 28.03
N GLU A 371 13.07 7.38 28.12
CA GLU A 371 13.41 6.52 26.99
C GLU A 371 12.34 6.63 25.89
N SER A 372 11.05 6.68 26.25
CA SER A 372 9.94 6.87 25.30
C SER A 372 9.95 8.24 24.63
N ARG A 373 10.34 9.29 25.36
CA ARG A 373 10.52 10.65 24.81
C ARG A 373 11.65 10.70 23.79
N GLU A 374 12.80 10.10 24.11
CA GLU A 374 13.93 10.03 23.18
C GLU A 374 13.59 9.17 21.95
N PHE A 375 12.86 8.06 22.14
CA PHE A 375 12.34 7.25 21.02
C PHE A 375 11.48 8.11 20.07
N ARG A 376 10.50 8.85 20.60
CA ARG A 376 9.63 9.72 19.80
C ARG A 376 10.42 10.80 19.07
N LYS A 377 11.39 11.43 19.74
CA LYS A 377 12.28 12.44 19.14
C LYS A 377 13.05 11.87 17.95
N ALA A 378 13.64 10.69 18.08
CA ALA A 378 14.33 10.01 16.99
C ALA A 378 13.37 9.61 15.86
N LEU A 379 12.18 9.10 16.21
CA LEU A 379 11.16 8.66 15.25
C LEU A 379 10.65 9.80 14.35
N PHE A 380 10.51 11.01 14.90
CA PHE A 380 10.00 12.19 14.18
C PHE A 380 11.10 13.13 13.70
N THR A 381 12.35 12.66 13.65
CA THR A 381 13.46 13.46 13.13
C THR A 381 13.28 13.77 11.64
N ALA A 382 13.62 15.02 11.25
CA ALA A 382 13.54 15.64 9.92
C ALA A 382 13.32 14.70 8.72
N PRO A 383 12.05 14.40 8.35
CA PRO A 383 11.70 13.44 7.32
C PRO A 383 11.67 14.07 5.91
N TYR A 384 12.74 14.76 5.53
CA TYR A 384 12.80 15.53 4.28
C TYR A 384 13.37 14.72 3.10
N THR A 385 12.80 14.88 1.92
CA THR A 385 13.35 14.26 0.70
C THR A 385 14.55 15.06 0.18
N ILE A 386 15.41 14.39 -0.59
CA ILE A 386 16.51 15.04 -1.31
C ILE A 386 16.31 14.73 -2.80
N SER A 387 16.29 15.76 -3.64
CA SER A 387 16.34 15.58 -5.10
C SER A 387 17.20 16.67 -5.72
N ASN A 388 17.98 16.33 -6.75
CA ASN A 388 18.81 17.29 -7.49
C ASN A 388 19.69 18.16 -6.56
N GLY A 389 20.30 17.54 -5.54
CA GLY A 389 21.18 18.21 -4.58
C GLY A 389 20.48 19.17 -3.60
N LYS A 390 19.15 19.17 -3.53
CA LYS A 390 18.35 20.05 -2.67
C LYS A 390 17.51 19.24 -1.68
N VAL A 391 17.45 19.72 -0.44
CA VAL A 391 16.54 19.19 0.58
C VAL A 391 15.18 19.89 0.42
N HIS A 392 14.11 19.10 0.34
CA HIS A 392 12.74 19.62 0.33
C HIS A 392 12.23 19.75 1.76
N SER A 393 12.49 20.90 2.35
CA SER A 393 12.07 21.27 3.71
C SER A 393 11.41 22.65 3.71
N PRO A 394 10.45 22.93 4.62
CA PRO A 394 9.92 24.27 4.82
C PRO A 394 11.00 25.33 5.09
N ASP A 395 12.01 24.97 5.89
CA ASP A 395 12.99 25.93 6.44
C ASP A 395 14.32 26.00 5.66
N HIS A 396 14.34 25.65 4.36
CA HIS A 396 15.52 25.72 3.49
C HIS A 396 16.83 25.17 4.11
N ILE A 397 16.82 23.93 4.61
CA ILE A 397 18.01 23.35 5.25
C ILE A 397 19.01 22.77 4.24
N THR A 398 20.29 22.72 4.61
CA THR A 398 21.33 22.08 3.78
C THR A 398 21.34 20.56 3.95
N ILE A 399 21.96 19.84 3.00
CA ILE A 399 22.15 18.38 3.13
C ILE A 399 23.01 18.05 4.36
N THR A 400 24.03 18.85 4.66
CA THR A 400 24.87 18.68 5.86
C THR A 400 24.05 18.81 7.14
N SER A 401 23.19 19.84 7.24
CA SER A 401 22.29 20.02 8.39
C SER A 401 21.32 18.85 8.54
N LEU A 402 20.78 18.34 7.42
CA LEU A 402 19.92 17.16 7.42
C LEU A 402 20.70 15.90 7.85
N ARG A 403 21.94 15.72 7.39
CA ARG A 403 22.81 14.60 7.77
C ARG A 403 23.08 14.60 9.27
N ASP A 404 23.37 15.77 9.85
CA ASP A 404 23.64 15.88 11.28
C ASP A 404 22.38 15.61 12.13
N SER A 405 21.21 16.06 11.66
CA SER A 405 19.91 15.72 12.25
C SER A 405 19.64 14.20 12.21
N VAL A 406 19.85 13.56 11.06
CA VAL A 406 19.69 12.12 10.90
C VAL A 406 20.69 11.34 11.77
N ARG A 407 21.95 11.80 11.86
CA ARG A 407 22.97 11.19 12.73
C ARG A 407 22.52 11.21 14.18
N LEU A 408 21.95 12.32 14.65
CA LEU A 408 21.40 12.42 16.00
C LEU A 408 20.31 11.36 16.24
N ALA A 409 19.39 11.16 15.29
CA ALA A 409 18.36 10.11 15.42
C ALA A 409 18.97 8.70 15.51
N ALA A 410 19.93 8.38 14.64
CA ALA A 410 20.64 7.10 14.69
C ALA A 410 21.35 6.91 16.05
N THR A 411 22.05 7.94 16.54
CA THR A 411 22.68 7.93 17.87
C THR A 411 21.67 7.68 18.98
N ILE A 412 20.51 8.34 18.97
CA ILE A 412 19.48 8.13 19.98
C ILE A 412 18.99 6.67 19.95
N PHE A 413 18.66 6.11 18.77
CA PHE A 413 18.25 4.71 18.67
C PHE A 413 19.33 3.74 19.15
N HIS A 414 20.61 4.04 18.91
CA HIS A 414 21.73 3.24 19.41
C HIS A 414 22.07 3.48 20.87
N THR A 415 21.56 4.52 21.53
CA THR A 415 21.66 4.71 22.98
C THR A 415 20.53 4.02 23.74
N LEU A 416 19.34 3.93 23.16
CA LEU A 416 18.21 3.21 23.75
C LEU A 416 18.50 1.70 23.90
N ARG A 417 18.09 1.11 25.03
CA ARG A 417 18.35 -0.29 25.40
C ARG A 417 17.03 -1.03 25.63
N PRO A 418 16.39 -1.59 24.58
CA PRO A 418 15.12 -2.28 24.75
C PRO A 418 15.29 -3.49 25.69
N LYS A 419 14.45 -3.54 26.73
CA LYS A 419 14.35 -4.65 27.69
C LYS A 419 13.47 -5.78 27.15
N LYS A 420 12.63 -5.49 26.14
CA LYS A 420 11.69 -6.40 25.48
C LYS A 420 11.79 -6.23 23.95
N ASN A 421 11.47 -7.30 23.22
CA ASN A 421 11.34 -7.31 21.75
C ASN A 421 12.48 -6.61 20.99
N SER A 422 13.74 -6.90 21.35
CA SER A 422 14.91 -6.26 20.74
C SER A 422 14.98 -6.44 19.22
N GLN A 423 14.47 -7.57 18.70
CA GLN A 423 14.38 -7.79 17.25
C GLN A 423 13.47 -6.77 16.56
N LEU A 424 12.31 -6.47 17.15
CA LEU A 424 11.41 -5.43 16.64
C LEU A 424 12.08 -4.05 16.70
N PHE A 425 12.75 -3.75 17.81
CA PHE A 425 13.44 -2.47 17.97
C PHE A 425 14.59 -2.28 16.96
N ASN A 426 15.26 -3.37 16.56
CA ASN A 426 16.36 -3.33 15.60
C ASN A 426 15.93 -2.85 14.19
N HIS A 427 14.65 -2.90 13.85
CA HIS A 427 14.16 -2.25 12.62
C HIS A 427 14.35 -0.73 12.67
N PHE A 428 14.04 -0.07 13.79
CA PHE A 428 14.24 1.38 13.93
C PHE A 428 15.71 1.78 13.82
N LYS A 429 16.61 0.99 14.45
CA LYS A 429 18.06 1.18 14.29
C LYS A 429 18.48 1.06 12.83
N LEU A 430 18.04 -0.01 12.15
CA LEU A 430 18.40 -0.24 10.76
C LEU A 430 17.86 0.84 9.82
N MET A 431 16.60 1.26 9.98
CA MET A 431 16.02 2.34 9.16
C MET A 431 16.75 3.67 9.37
N ALA A 432 17.15 3.98 10.61
CA ALA A 432 17.94 5.18 10.91
C ALA A 432 19.36 5.12 10.32
N ASP A 433 20.01 3.96 10.37
CA ASP A 433 21.35 3.78 9.79
C ASP A 433 21.30 3.82 8.24
N ILE A 434 20.29 3.19 7.62
CA ILE A 434 20.04 3.28 6.16
C ILE A 434 19.81 4.74 5.74
N ARG A 435 19.04 5.50 6.53
CA ARG A 435 18.83 6.93 6.30
C ARG A 435 20.15 7.70 6.37
N LEU A 436 20.97 7.46 7.41
CA LEU A 436 22.26 8.14 7.58
C LEU A 436 23.22 7.84 6.44
N PHE A 437 23.31 6.57 6.05
CA PHE A 437 24.07 6.10 4.91
C PHE A 437 23.66 6.82 3.61
N TYR A 438 22.36 6.86 3.32
CA TYR A 438 21.83 7.56 2.15
C TYR A 438 22.13 9.06 2.16
N VAL A 439 21.86 9.77 3.26
CA VAL A 439 22.08 11.22 3.31
C VAL A 439 23.57 11.56 3.22
N SER A 440 24.44 10.74 3.81
CA SER A 440 25.90 10.88 3.68
C SER A 440 26.37 10.71 2.23
N TYR A 441 25.79 9.75 1.50
CA TYR A 441 26.01 9.63 0.06
C TYR A 441 25.49 10.86 -0.71
N MET A 442 24.27 11.32 -0.42
CA MET A 442 23.67 12.46 -1.13
C MET A 442 24.46 13.76 -0.95
N GLU A 443 25.15 13.91 0.19
CA GLU A 443 26.08 15.00 0.42
C GLU A 443 27.29 14.92 -0.51
N ILE A 444 27.92 13.74 -0.63
CA ILE A 444 29.02 13.49 -1.57
C ILE A 444 28.56 13.77 -3.00
N GLU A 445 27.42 13.22 -3.40
CA GLU A 445 26.87 13.41 -4.75
C GLU A 445 26.64 14.89 -5.06
N LYS A 446 26.07 15.65 -4.10
CA LYS A 446 25.90 17.08 -4.27
C LYS A 446 27.24 17.77 -4.53
N GLU A 447 28.21 17.55 -3.64
CA GLU A 447 29.50 18.26 -3.68
C GLU A 447 30.28 18.00 -4.99
N VAL A 448 30.25 16.77 -5.51
CA VAL A 448 30.94 16.43 -6.79
C VAL A 448 30.23 16.98 -8.03
N ASN A 449 28.98 17.43 -7.90
CA ASN A 449 28.21 18.08 -8.97
C ASN A 449 28.21 19.62 -8.84
N GLU A 450 28.94 20.19 -7.87
CA GLU A 450 29.07 21.65 -7.76
C GLU A 450 29.93 22.22 -8.90
N ALA A 451 29.59 23.43 -9.35
CA ALA A 451 30.27 24.09 -10.47
C ALA A 451 31.79 24.33 -10.23
N ASN A 452 32.21 24.37 -8.95
CA ASN A 452 33.59 24.57 -8.53
C ASN A 452 34.33 23.24 -8.24
N PHE A 453 33.76 22.08 -8.62
CA PHE A 453 34.40 20.79 -8.44
C PHE A 453 35.73 20.71 -9.20
N SER A 454 36.78 20.18 -8.54
CA SER A 454 38.13 20.06 -9.09
C SER A 454 38.65 18.64 -8.92
N ARG A 455 39.41 18.15 -9.91
CA ARG A 455 40.03 16.82 -9.90
C ARG A 455 40.92 16.58 -8.68
N GLN A 456 41.53 17.63 -8.12
CA GLN A 456 42.36 17.54 -6.93
C GLN A 456 41.59 17.06 -5.69
N LYS A 457 40.25 17.22 -5.65
CA LYS A 457 39.40 16.77 -4.53
C LYS A 457 39.01 15.29 -4.63
N ILE A 458 39.20 14.64 -5.79
CA ILE A 458 38.77 13.25 -6.05
C ILE A 458 39.28 12.26 -4.99
N PRO A 459 40.56 12.28 -4.55
CA PRO A 459 41.04 11.34 -3.53
C PRO A 459 40.24 11.39 -2.22
N GLY A 460 39.82 12.60 -1.80
CA GLY A 460 38.98 12.78 -0.60
C GLY A 460 37.58 12.19 -0.75
N TYR A 461 36.96 12.36 -1.92
CA TYR A 461 35.65 11.76 -2.20
C TYR A 461 35.72 10.23 -2.33
N LEU A 462 36.79 9.70 -2.93
CA LEU A 462 37.01 8.25 -2.98
C LEU A 462 37.18 7.64 -1.59
N ALA A 463 37.84 8.34 -0.67
CA ALA A 463 37.95 7.90 0.72
C ALA A 463 36.57 7.84 1.41
N ARG A 464 35.78 8.92 1.32
CA ARG A 464 34.42 8.98 1.88
C ARG A 464 33.48 7.92 1.28
N LEU A 465 33.57 7.68 -0.03
CA LEU A 465 32.78 6.62 -0.68
C LEU A 465 33.20 5.22 -0.24
N LYS A 466 34.52 4.98 -0.05
CA LYS A 466 35.01 3.70 0.49
C LYS A 466 34.54 3.46 1.92
N GLU A 467 34.48 4.50 2.75
CA GLU A 467 33.93 4.39 4.11
C GLU A 467 32.48 3.90 4.06
N LEU A 468 31.63 4.51 3.22
CA LEU A 468 30.26 4.04 3.02
C LEU A 468 30.23 2.59 2.50
N MET A 469 31.02 2.27 1.47
CA MET A 469 31.08 0.89 0.94
C MET A 469 31.54 -0.15 1.97
N ASN A 470 32.29 0.25 3.00
CA ASN A 470 32.67 -0.64 4.11
C ASN A 470 31.54 -0.85 5.13
N GLU A 471 30.57 0.07 5.23
CA GLU A 471 29.37 -0.06 6.06
C GLU A 471 28.30 -0.94 5.40
N GLU A 472 28.26 -0.96 4.07
CA GLU A 472 27.27 -1.67 3.25
C GLU A 472 27.03 -3.13 3.68
N PRO A 473 28.07 -3.98 3.87
CA PRO A 473 27.85 -5.39 4.23
C PRO A 473 27.15 -5.60 5.57
N ASP A 474 27.34 -4.69 6.54
CA ASP A 474 26.63 -4.78 7.84
C ASP A 474 25.15 -4.43 7.67
N LEU A 475 24.84 -3.34 6.96
CA LEU A 475 23.46 -2.93 6.67
C LEU A 475 22.71 -4.03 5.91
N ASP A 476 23.35 -4.62 4.90
CA ASP A 476 22.83 -5.73 4.11
C ASP A 476 22.52 -6.95 4.96
N LYS A 477 23.46 -7.36 5.82
CA LYS A 477 23.30 -8.51 6.72
C LYS A 477 22.18 -8.28 7.74
N ARG A 478 22.08 -7.08 8.31
CA ARG A 478 21.02 -6.71 9.24
C ARG A 478 19.66 -6.70 8.56
N PHE A 479 19.58 -6.17 7.33
CA PHE A 479 18.36 -6.18 6.52
C PHE A 479 17.87 -7.61 6.26
N ILE A 480 18.77 -8.50 5.84
CA ILE A 480 18.45 -9.93 5.63
C ILE A 480 17.99 -10.56 6.95
N THR A 481 18.76 -10.39 8.02
CA THR A 481 18.47 -11.02 9.33
C THR A 481 17.09 -10.65 9.86
N LEU A 482 16.69 -9.38 9.71
CA LEU A 482 15.41 -8.88 10.20
C LEU A 482 14.22 -9.28 9.30
N ASN A 483 14.46 -9.55 8.01
CA ASN A 483 13.38 -9.82 7.04
C ASN A 483 13.33 -11.27 6.52
N GLN A 484 14.30 -12.13 6.87
CA GLN A 484 14.42 -13.49 6.34
C GLN A 484 13.20 -14.39 6.56
N ASN A 485 12.44 -14.17 7.64
CA ASN A 485 11.23 -14.93 7.91
C ASN A 485 10.07 -14.47 7.04
N MET A 486 10.07 -13.21 6.60
CA MET A 486 9.02 -12.63 5.75
C MET A 486 9.31 -12.85 4.27
N LEU A 487 10.51 -12.48 3.80
CA LEU A 487 10.81 -12.36 2.37
C LEU A 487 11.69 -13.51 1.86
N TYR A 488 11.57 -13.81 0.58
CA TYR A 488 12.47 -14.75 -0.10
C TYR A 488 13.90 -14.21 -0.16
N THR A 489 14.90 -15.09 -0.06
CA THR A 489 16.31 -14.70 -0.06
C THR A 489 16.69 -13.90 -1.31
N ALA A 490 16.24 -14.36 -2.49
CA ALA A 490 16.47 -13.65 -3.75
C ALA A 490 15.90 -12.22 -3.75
N ALA A 491 14.68 -12.04 -3.22
CA ALA A 491 14.07 -10.71 -3.10
C ALA A 491 14.90 -9.81 -2.17
N MET A 492 15.35 -10.29 -1.01
CA MET A 492 16.18 -9.49 -0.11
C MET A 492 17.53 -9.07 -0.72
N HIS A 493 18.16 -9.93 -1.51
CA HIS A 493 19.39 -9.58 -2.23
C HIS A 493 19.16 -8.52 -3.31
N GLU A 494 18.03 -8.59 -4.01
CA GLU A 494 17.60 -7.58 -4.96
C GLU A 494 17.38 -6.22 -4.28
N GLU A 495 16.66 -6.19 -3.15
CA GLU A 495 16.45 -4.96 -2.37
C GLU A 495 17.79 -4.32 -1.92
N ASN A 496 18.74 -5.13 -1.45
CA ASN A 496 20.09 -4.65 -1.09
C ASN A 496 20.83 -4.10 -2.32
N THR A 497 20.81 -4.83 -3.44
CA THR A 497 21.47 -4.41 -4.69
C THR A 497 20.94 -3.05 -5.15
N LEU A 498 19.62 -2.88 -5.21
CA LEU A 498 18.96 -1.64 -5.61
C LEU A 498 19.29 -0.50 -4.64
N ARG A 499 19.30 -0.77 -3.33
CA ARG A 499 19.62 0.24 -2.31
C ARG A 499 21.05 0.79 -2.44
N ASN A 500 22.00 -0.06 -2.82
CA ASN A 500 23.42 0.28 -2.79
C ASN A 500 23.99 0.71 -4.16
N GLN A 501 23.30 0.40 -5.25
CA GLN A 501 23.75 0.59 -6.64
C GLN A 501 24.35 1.97 -6.91
N LYS A 502 23.74 3.03 -6.37
CA LYS A 502 24.12 4.43 -6.66
C LYS A 502 25.53 4.79 -6.17
N ILE A 503 25.97 4.20 -5.06
CA ILE A 503 27.30 4.44 -4.47
C ILE A 503 28.39 3.84 -5.35
N GLY A 504 28.23 2.57 -5.75
CA GLY A 504 29.18 1.88 -6.62
C GLY A 504 29.34 2.57 -7.97
N ILE A 505 28.25 3.06 -8.56
CA ILE A 505 28.28 3.83 -9.82
C ILE A 505 29.14 5.10 -9.66
N LEU A 506 28.91 5.89 -8.60
CA LEU A 506 29.67 7.12 -8.39
C LEU A 506 31.16 6.84 -8.11
N TYR A 507 31.45 5.85 -7.25
CA TYR A 507 32.81 5.43 -6.96
C TYR A 507 33.58 5.06 -8.22
N ASN A 508 33.02 4.18 -9.06
CA ASN A 508 33.66 3.74 -10.30
C ASN A 508 33.89 4.91 -11.29
N ARG A 509 32.95 5.85 -11.37
CA ARG A 509 33.07 7.05 -12.22
C ARG A 509 34.19 7.98 -11.78
N LEU A 510 34.42 8.13 -10.48
CA LEU A 510 35.51 8.95 -9.94
C LEU A 510 36.85 8.22 -10.00
N ALA A 511 36.88 6.91 -9.70
CA ALA A 511 38.09 6.11 -9.64
C ALA A 511 38.79 5.92 -11.00
N ARG A 512 38.06 6.10 -12.12
CA ARG A 512 38.64 6.08 -13.48
C ARG A 512 39.48 7.32 -13.80
N ILE A 513 39.28 8.43 -13.09
CA ILE A 513 39.93 9.74 -13.35
C ILE A 513 41.30 9.75 -12.68
N LYS A 514 42.11 8.73 -12.94
CA LYS A 514 43.50 8.65 -12.48
C LYS A 514 44.36 9.72 -13.14
#